data_AF-A0ABD6IR53-F1
#
_entry.id   AF-A0ABD6IR53-F1
#
_cell.length_a   1.000
_cell.length_b   1.000
_cell.length_c   1.000
_cell.angle_alpha   90.00
_cell.angle_beta   90.00
_cell.angle_gamma   90.00
#
_symmetry.space_group_name_H-M   'P 1'
#
loop_
_entity.id
_entity.type
_entity.pdbx_description
1 polymer ?
#
loop_
_entity_poly.entity_id
_entity_poly.type
_entity_poly.pdbx_seq_one_letter_code
_entity_poly.pdbx_strand_id
1 'polypeptide(L)'
;EAVRFADAVKTLDGLGVTTFVEVGPGGVLSGMAQGCLDEAVTVPVLRGERPERRALVTALAQLHTYGVTVDWRQFFAGARKTDLPTYAFQHERYWVEAPE
;
A
#
# COMPACT_ATOMS: atom_id res chain seq x y z
N GLU A 1 -21.72 6.87 25.45
CA GLU A 1 -20.74 5.78 25.59
C GLU A 1 -19.43 6.18 24.92
N ALA A 2 -18.28 5.58 25.27
CA ALA A 2 -16.96 5.97 24.76
C ALA A 2 -16.49 5.08 23.60
N VAL A 3 -15.87 5.67 22.57
CA VAL A 3 -15.30 4.93 21.43
C VAL A 3 -13.98 4.27 21.82
N ARG A 4 -13.91 2.94 21.73
CA ARG A 4 -12.75 2.10 22.08
C ARG A 4 -11.79 1.88 20.90
N PHE A 5 -11.34 2.97 20.27
CA PHE A 5 -10.57 2.90 19.02
C PHE A 5 -9.24 2.15 19.19
N ALA A 6 -8.44 2.50 20.20
CA ALA A 6 -7.13 1.87 20.42
C ALA A 6 -7.25 0.37 20.72
N ASP A 7 -8.27 -0.02 21.49
CA ASP A 7 -8.54 -1.42 21.83
C ASP A 7 -8.87 -2.22 20.55
N ALA A 8 -9.68 -1.65 19.65
CA ALA A 8 -10.01 -2.28 18.37
C ALA A 8 -8.79 -2.43 17.46
N VAL A 9 -7.94 -1.39 17.35
CA VAL A 9 -6.71 -1.42 16.54
C VAL A 9 -5.74 -2.49 17.05
N LYS A 10 -5.49 -2.55 18.36
CA LYS A 10 -4.62 -3.57 18.99
C LYS A 10 -5.18 -4.98 18.84
N THR A 11 -6.51 -5.11 18.87
CA THR A 11 -7.16 -6.41 18.64
C THR A 11 -6.92 -6.89 17.20
N LEU A 12 -7.07 -6.01 16.20
CA LEU A 12 -6.81 -6.35 14.80
C LEU A 12 -5.34 -6.72 14.56
N ASP A 13 -4.42 -5.98 15.16
CA ASP A 13 -2.99 -6.29 15.14
C ASP A 13 -2.69 -7.68 15.75
N GLY A 14 -3.28 -7.98 16.91
CA GLY A 14 -3.21 -9.32 17.52
C GLY A 14 -3.80 -10.46 16.67
N LEU A 15 -4.63 -10.13 15.67
CA LEU A 15 -5.16 -11.06 14.66
C LEU A 15 -4.31 -11.11 13.39
N GLY A 16 -3.18 -10.41 13.35
CA GLY A 16 -2.25 -10.38 12.22
C GLY A 16 -2.62 -9.37 11.13
N VAL A 17 -3.47 -8.38 11.42
CA VAL A 17 -3.74 -7.29 10.47
C VAL A 17 -2.58 -6.30 10.47
N THR A 18 -1.88 -6.20 9.34
CA THR A 18 -0.69 -5.34 9.20
C THR A 18 -0.95 -4.06 8.40
N THR A 19 -2.11 -3.96 7.72
CA THR A 19 -2.43 -2.85 6.82
C THR A 19 -3.84 -2.31 7.10
N PHE A 20 -3.92 -1.00 7.36
CA PHE A 20 -5.15 -0.28 7.70
C PHE A 20 -5.42 0.81 6.66
N VAL A 21 -6.70 0.96 6.27
CA VAL A 21 -7.14 1.96 5.30
C VAL A 21 -8.13 2.91 5.95
N GLU A 22 -7.85 4.21 5.92
CA GLU A 22 -8.76 5.25 6.38
C GLU A 22 -9.55 5.82 5.20
N VAL A 23 -10.87 5.60 5.22
CA VAL A 23 -11.80 6.14 4.22
C VAL A 23 -12.40 7.44 4.76
N GLY A 24 -11.94 8.57 4.22
CA GLY A 24 -12.41 9.90 4.61
C GLY A 24 -11.42 11.00 4.18
N PRO A 25 -11.79 12.28 4.32
CA PRO A 25 -11.03 13.44 3.81
C PRO A 25 -9.70 13.72 4.54
N GLY A 26 -9.46 13.05 5.68
CA GLY A 26 -8.35 13.31 6.59
C GLY A 26 -7.32 12.18 6.64
N GLY A 27 -6.47 12.23 7.66
CA GLY A 27 -5.52 11.18 7.99
C GLY A 27 -5.41 10.97 9.50
N VAL A 28 -6.47 11.33 10.23
CA VAL A 28 -6.45 11.39 11.71
C VAL A 28 -6.45 9.97 12.27
N LEU A 29 -7.29 9.08 11.73
CA LEU A 29 -7.37 7.70 12.20
C LEU A 29 -6.10 6.93 11.87
N SER A 30 -5.48 7.23 10.72
CA SER A 30 -4.18 6.68 10.32
C SER A 30 -3.10 7.09 11.32
N GLY A 31 -3.03 8.36 11.71
CA GLY A 31 -2.10 8.83 12.73
C GLY A 31 -2.38 8.24 14.11
N MET A 32 -3.65 8.11 14.51
CA MET A 32 -4.03 7.46 15.77
C MET A 32 -3.65 5.97 15.78
N ALA A 33 -3.85 5.26 14.67
CA ALA A 33 -3.48 3.85 14.54
C ALA A 33 -1.96 3.65 14.61
N GLN A 34 -1.17 4.53 13.97
CA GLN A 34 0.29 4.55 14.10
C GLN A 34 0.73 4.75 15.55
N GLY A 35 0.00 5.54 16.35
CA GLY A 35 0.29 5.71 17.77
C GLY A 35 -0.10 4.51 18.65
N CYS A 36 -0.84 3.55 18.12
CA CYS A 36 -1.28 2.35 18.84
C CYS A 36 -0.42 1.10 18.55
N LEU A 37 0.37 1.13 17.48
CA LEU A 37 1.04 -0.03 16.87
C LEU A 37 2.53 0.25 16.68
N ASP A 38 3.37 -0.77 16.84
CA ASP A 38 4.82 -0.64 16.63
C ASP A 38 5.18 -0.69 15.13
N GLU A 39 4.59 -1.64 14.39
CA GLU A 39 4.78 -1.81 12.95
C GLU A 39 3.44 -2.02 12.24
N ALA A 40 2.97 -1.00 11.51
CA ALA A 40 1.79 -1.13 10.67
C ALA A 40 1.79 -0.14 9.51
N VAL A 41 1.21 -0.58 8.39
CA VAL A 41 0.95 0.28 7.24
C VAL A 41 -0.41 0.94 7.43
N THR A 42 -0.46 2.27 7.48
CA THR A 42 -1.72 3.03 7.53
C THR A 42 -1.84 3.93 6.31
N VAL A 43 -2.91 3.76 5.53
CA VAL A 43 -3.13 4.49 4.27
C VAL A 43 -4.40 5.34 4.35
N PRO A 44 -4.30 6.68 4.43
CA PRO A 44 -5.45 7.55 4.24
C PRO A 44 -5.78 7.68 2.75
N VAL A 45 -7.04 7.43 2.40
CA VAL A 45 -7.50 7.43 1.00
C VAL A 45 -7.57 8.84 0.42
N LEU A 46 -8.05 9.81 1.20
CA LEU A 46 -8.10 11.21 0.80
C LEU A 46 -7.22 12.05 1.71
N ARG A 47 -6.81 13.23 1.20
CA ARG A 47 -6.22 14.29 2.01
C ARG A 47 -6.75 15.61 1.48
N GLY A 48 -7.34 16.42 2.36
CA GLY A 48 -8.08 17.65 2.00
C GLY A 48 -7.34 18.65 1.11
N GLU A 49 -6.00 18.64 1.09
CA GLU A 49 -5.20 19.54 0.23
C GLU A 49 -4.85 18.95 -1.15
N ARG A 50 -5.31 17.74 -1.49
CA ARG A 50 -4.99 17.06 -2.75
C ARG A 50 -6.23 16.82 -3.60
N PRO A 51 -6.14 16.93 -4.94
CA PRO A 51 -7.23 16.53 -5.83
C PRO A 51 -7.62 15.07 -5.57
N GLU A 52 -8.90 14.81 -5.35
CA GLU A 52 -9.42 13.51 -4.89
C GLU A 52 -8.99 12.34 -5.78
N ARG A 53 -9.08 12.50 -7.11
CA ARG A 53 -8.64 11.46 -8.06
C ARG A 53 -7.18 11.08 -7.85
N ARG A 54 -6.32 12.07 -7.64
CA ARG A 54 -4.88 11.84 -7.42
C ARG A 54 -4.64 11.20 -6.05
N ALA A 55 -5.36 11.64 -5.02
CA ALA A 55 -5.26 11.06 -3.68
C ALA A 55 -5.64 9.58 -3.70
N LEU A 56 -6.79 9.24 -4.29
CA LEU A 56 -7.28 7.87 -4.41
C LEU A 56 -6.29 6.96 -5.16
N VAL A 57 -5.83 7.37 -6.34
CA VAL A 57 -4.88 6.56 -7.13
C VAL A 57 -3.54 6.40 -6.39
N THR A 58 -3.11 7.43 -5.64
CA THR A 58 -1.90 7.34 -4.80
C THR A 58 -2.09 6.33 -3.66
N ALA A 59 -3.25 6.32 -3.00
CA ALA A 59 -3.56 5.35 -1.95
C ALA A 59 -3.58 3.91 -2.49
N LEU A 60 -4.20 3.68 -3.66
CA LEU A 60 -4.17 2.38 -4.33
C LEU A 60 -2.75 1.94 -4.70
N ALA A 61 -1.92 2.86 -5.19
CA ALA A 61 -0.51 2.58 -5.49
C ALA A 61 0.28 2.21 -4.23
N GLN A 62 0.07 2.93 -3.12
CA GLN A 62 0.70 2.61 -1.83
C GLN A 62 0.28 1.22 -1.35
N LEU A 63 -1.02 0.92 -1.35
CA LEU A 63 -1.54 -0.40 -0.98
C LEU A 63 -0.91 -1.51 -1.83
N HIS A 64 -0.82 -1.30 -3.14
CA HIS A 64 -0.17 -2.24 -4.04
C HIS A 64 1.31 -2.47 -3.71
N THR A 65 2.07 -1.41 -3.37
CA THR A 65 3.49 -1.55 -2.97
C THR A 65 3.69 -2.26 -1.64
N TYR A 66 2.66 -2.27 -0.78
CA TYR A 66 2.65 -3.04 0.47
C TYR A 66 2.02 -4.43 0.32
N GLY A 67 1.85 -4.92 -0.92
CA GLY A 67 1.39 -6.29 -1.20
C GLY A 67 -0.13 -6.48 -1.18
N VAL A 68 -0.92 -5.42 -0.99
CA VAL A 68 -2.38 -5.52 -1.14
C VAL A 68 -2.71 -5.72 -2.61
N THR A 69 -3.52 -6.74 -2.89
CA THR A 69 -3.97 -7.00 -4.26
C THR A 69 -4.97 -5.93 -4.69
N VAL A 70 -4.63 -5.20 -5.74
CA VAL A 70 -5.51 -4.24 -6.41
C VAL A 70 -5.87 -4.82 -7.77
N ASP A 71 -7.16 -4.84 -8.11
CA ASP A 71 -7.61 -5.25 -9.45
C ASP A 71 -7.35 -4.13 -10.48
N TRP A 72 -6.11 -4.08 -10.95
CA TRP A 72 -5.72 -3.16 -12.02
C TRP A 72 -6.40 -3.46 -13.36
N ARG A 73 -6.92 -4.68 -13.58
CA ARG A 73 -7.64 -5.01 -14.81
C ARG A 73 -8.99 -4.29 -14.83
N GLN A 74 -9.70 -4.26 -13.71
CA GLN A 74 -10.93 -3.50 -13.56
C GLN A 74 -10.66 -1.99 -13.65
N PHE A 75 -9.59 -1.49 -13.00
CA PHE A 75 -9.22 -0.07 -13.05
C PHE A 75 -8.93 0.43 -14.47
N PHE A 76 -8.26 -0.39 -15.29
CA PHE A 76 -7.91 -0.06 -16.67
C PHE A 76 -8.88 -0.65 -17.72
N ALA A 77 -10.13 -0.94 -17.35
CA ALA A 77 -11.12 -1.45 -18.30
C ALA A 77 -11.29 -0.49 -19.50
N GLY A 78 -11.15 -1.01 -20.72
CA GLY A 78 -11.22 -0.23 -21.97
C GLY A 78 -9.94 0.51 -22.36
N ALA A 79 -8.88 0.46 -21.54
CA ALA A 79 -7.57 1.00 -21.91
C ALA A 79 -6.87 0.13 -22.96
N ARG A 80 -5.89 0.70 -23.67
CA ARG A 80 -5.01 -0.03 -24.59
C ARG A 80 -3.68 -0.34 -23.90
N LYS A 81 -3.16 -1.54 -24.12
CA LYS A 81 -1.78 -1.88 -23.75
C LYS A 81 -0.82 -1.10 -24.64
N THR A 82 0.26 -0.61 -24.06
CA THR A 82 1.35 0.07 -24.78
C THR A 82 2.65 -0.64 -24.48
N ASP A 83 3.58 -0.59 -25.43
CA ASP A 83 4.93 -1.12 -25.21
C ASP A 83 5.65 -0.29 -24.15
N LEU A 84 6.35 -0.99 -23.26
CA LEU A 84 7.21 -0.43 -22.23
C LEU A 84 8.61 -1.04 -22.38
N PRO A 85 9.66 -0.36 -21.88
CA PRO A 85 10.98 -0.97 -21.78
C PRO A 85 10.91 -2.33 -21.07
N THR A 86 11.73 -3.27 -21.52
CA THR A 86 11.86 -4.56 -20.83
C THR A 86 12.45 -4.37 -19.43
N TYR A 87 12.27 -5.36 -18.58
CA TYR A 87 12.85 -5.36 -17.23
C TYR A 87 14.37 -5.09 -17.28
N ALA A 88 14.82 -4.13 -16.49
CA ALA A 88 16.23 -3.78 -16.38
C ALA A 88 16.94 -4.75 -15.44
N PHE A 89 17.29 -5.94 -15.94
CA PHE A 89 18.05 -6.94 -15.19
C PHE A 89 19.34 -6.34 -14.62
N GLN A 90 19.58 -6.61 -13.34
CA GLN A 90 20.85 -6.30 -12.67
C GLN A 90 21.82 -7.44 -13.00
N HIS A 91 22.61 -7.27 -14.06
CA HIS A 91 23.46 -8.32 -14.58
C HIS A 91 24.72 -8.52 -13.73
N GLU A 92 25.05 -9.78 -13.45
CA GLU A 92 26.35 -10.21 -12.97
C GLU A 92 26.90 -11.32 -13.88
N ARG A 93 28.22 -11.43 -13.98
CA ARG A 93 28.87 -12.45 -14.81
C ARG A 93 28.94 -13.76 -14.02
N TYR A 94 28.17 -14.75 -14.44
CA TYR A 94 28.24 -16.11 -13.91
C TYR A 94 28.95 -17.01 -14.92
N TRP A 95 30.16 -17.49 -14.57
CA TRP A 95 30.94 -18.41 -15.38
C TRP A 95 31.61 -19.46 -14.48
N VAL A 96 31.59 -20.73 -14.89
CA VAL A 96 32.29 -21.81 -14.17
C VAL A 96 33.72 -21.88 -14.72
N GLU A 97 34.71 -21.72 -13.85
CA GLU A 97 36.13 -21.89 -14.23
C GLU A 97 36.52 -23.37 -14.18
N ALA A 98 37.34 -23.82 -15.12
CA ALA A 98 37.85 -25.19 -15.13
C ALA A 98 38.86 -25.36 -13.97
N PRO A 99 38.86 -26.51 -13.27
CA PRO A 99 39.88 -26.80 -12.27
C PRO A 99 41.27 -26.90 -12.93
N GLU A 100 42.30 -26.39 -12.27
CA GLU A 100 43.71 -26.54 -12.66
C GLU A 100 44.16 -28.01 -12.72
#